data_AF-A0A6J5W686-F1
#
_entry.id   AF-A0A6J5W686-F1
#
_cell.length_a   1.000
_cell.length_b   1.000
_cell.length_c   1.000
_cell.angle_alpha   90.00
_cell.angle_beta   90.00
_cell.angle_gamma   90.00
#
_symmetry.space_group_name_H-M   'P 1'
#
loop_
_entity.id
_entity.type
_entity.pdbx_description
1 polymer ?
#
loop_
_entity_poly.entity_id
_entity_poly.type
_entity_poly.pdbx_seq_one_letter_code
_entity_poly.pdbx_strand_id
1 'polypeptide(L)'
;MPSSSLRSSSESESSSQEYLQRLLDSGRPFLRGELEAIDENLPSLVGVLRSVGAGECWHKHGTFLEHLVDIYRILKIWKAQDSVCLCGLFHSAYSNSYVNLAIFDPSTGREVVRSHVGDAAERLIHLFCVVPRQSLIHDDLLFHYTDSELVEHLKQSEVSLAAPATNSNSNNQDQIQEDHSAAPWSWRKKLQTLVPANGITVKHIKTGEDVLVSRRVVAVFLMMTIADFSDQLFGFQDELFDNIDGRLEFKGNNYAALWPGDGKPGLWMNSISRIAAIYTLIVREEAIFVQERKITSATATGDKLDKSRDEDIELVVPPVFDKCTRVLDAKEQLAARDLYWEAVCGMSSSSKREIVDDGRGADDEEATAVLLRSCVERKPFYWGATCGVGSGLFDKSKV
;
A
#
# COMPACT_ATOMS: atom_id res chain seq x y z
N MET A 1 -26.03 24.62 -36.50
CA MET A 1 -24.74 24.16 -35.93
C MET A 1 -24.97 23.88 -34.46
N PRO A 2 -24.85 22.64 -33.97
CA PRO A 2 -25.27 22.31 -32.64
C PRO A 2 -24.23 22.73 -31.60
N SER A 3 -24.75 23.35 -30.55
CA SER A 3 -24.12 23.59 -29.26
C SER A 3 -23.88 22.25 -28.55
N SER A 4 -22.64 21.74 -28.52
CA SER A 4 -22.31 20.52 -27.77
C SER A 4 -21.08 20.62 -26.87
N SER A 5 -20.41 21.78 -26.77
CA SER A 5 -19.16 21.90 -25.99
C SER A 5 -19.32 22.49 -24.58
N LEU A 6 -20.53 22.79 -24.11
CA LEU A 6 -20.77 23.35 -22.78
C LEU A 6 -21.29 22.33 -21.75
N ARG A 7 -21.66 21.11 -22.15
CA ARG A 7 -22.17 20.08 -21.23
C ARG A 7 -21.09 19.23 -20.56
N SER A 8 -19.93 19.02 -21.20
CA SER A 8 -18.92 18.08 -20.68
C SER A 8 -18.12 18.63 -19.50
N SER A 9 -18.01 19.95 -19.35
CA SER A 9 -17.31 20.59 -18.23
C SER A 9 -18.16 20.60 -16.94
N SER A 10 -19.48 20.83 -17.05
CA SER A 10 -20.38 20.79 -15.89
C SER A 10 -20.57 19.37 -15.33
N GLU A 11 -20.56 18.36 -16.20
CA GLU A 11 -20.67 16.95 -15.79
C GLU A 11 -19.39 16.45 -15.09
N SER A 12 -18.20 16.88 -15.56
CA SER A 12 -16.93 16.52 -14.93
C SER A 12 -16.70 17.23 -13.59
N GLU A 13 -17.13 18.49 -13.46
CA GLU A 13 -17.11 19.24 -12.20
C GLU A 13 -18.07 18.65 -11.16
N SER A 14 -19.30 18.29 -11.56
CA SER A 14 -20.29 17.63 -10.68
C SER A 14 -19.76 16.29 -10.15
N SER A 15 -19.19 15.45 -11.03
CA SER A 15 -18.59 14.16 -10.66
C SER A 15 -17.41 14.32 -9.68
N SER A 16 -16.60 15.38 -9.87
CA SER A 16 -15.46 15.68 -9.00
C SER A 16 -15.91 16.15 -7.61
N GLN A 17 -16.96 16.98 -7.53
CA GLN A 17 -17.54 17.42 -6.26
C GLN A 17 -18.18 16.24 -5.49
N GLU A 18 -18.92 15.37 -6.18
CA GLU A 18 -19.49 14.16 -5.58
C GLU A 18 -18.42 13.18 -5.08
N TYR A 19 -17.30 13.06 -5.80
CA TYR A 19 -16.16 12.27 -5.33
C TYR A 19 -15.54 12.87 -4.07
N LEU A 20 -15.27 14.18 -4.07
CA LEU A 20 -14.72 14.87 -2.90
C LEU A 20 -15.64 14.75 -1.69
N GLN A 21 -16.94 14.91 -1.87
CA GLN A 21 -17.91 14.80 -0.78
C GLN A 21 -17.90 13.39 -0.18
N ARG A 22 -17.91 12.34 -1.01
CA ARG A 22 -17.81 10.95 -0.55
C ARG A 22 -16.53 10.68 0.24
N LEU A 23 -15.40 11.24 -0.21
CA LEU A 23 -14.12 11.11 0.49
C LEU A 23 -14.13 11.82 1.85
N LEU A 24 -14.71 13.03 1.90
CA LEU A 24 -14.88 13.76 3.15
C LEU A 24 -15.79 12.99 4.11
N ASP A 25 -16.88 12.40 3.61
CA ASP A 25 -17.81 11.63 4.44
C ASP A 25 -17.14 10.37 5.00
N SER A 26 -16.25 9.71 4.25
CA SER A 26 -15.50 8.55 4.76
C SER A 26 -14.35 8.92 5.70
N GLY A 27 -13.71 10.08 5.52
CA GLY A 27 -12.55 10.50 6.33
C GLY A 27 -12.90 11.28 7.60
N ARG A 28 -14.01 12.03 7.59
CA ARG A 28 -14.39 12.95 8.67
C ARG A 28 -14.58 12.28 10.04
N PRO A 29 -15.18 11.09 10.17
CA PRO A 29 -15.27 10.42 11.47
C PRO A 29 -13.89 10.19 12.12
N PHE A 30 -12.88 9.78 11.33
CA PHE A 30 -11.51 9.62 11.82
C PHE A 30 -10.92 10.96 12.31
N LEU A 31 -11.10 12.03 11.54
CA LEU A 31 -10.59 13.36 11.90
C LEU A 31 -11.23 13.93 13.17
N ARG A 32 -12.46 13.50 13.48
CA ARG A 32 -13.20 13.92 14.67
C ARG A 32 -13.00 12.99 15.87
N GLY A 33 -12.35 11.84 15.69
CA GLY A 33 -12.24 10.80 16.71
C GLY A 33 -13.58 10.12 17.02
N GLU A 34 -14.56 10.17 16.11
CA GLU A 34 -15.88 9.56 16.23
C GLU A 34 -15.79 8.06 15.85
N LEU A 35 -15.07 7.27 16.66
CA LEU A 35 -14.72 5.88 16.35
C LEU A 35 -15.97 5.00 16.14
N GLU A 36 -17.00 5.20 16.93
CA GLU A 36 -18.30 4.52 16.85
C GLU A 36 -19.04 4.77 15.54
N ALA A 37 -18.79 5.91 14.87
CA ALA A 37 -19.38 6.22 13.57
C ALA A 37 -18.67 5.48 12.41
N ILE A 38 -17.49 4.92 12.66
CA ILE A 38 -16.69 4.14 11.71
C ILE A 38 -17.07 2.66 11.82
N ASP A 39 -17.10 2.16 13.06
CA ASP A 39 -17.48 0.80 13.41
C ASP A 39 -17.90 0.79 14.89
N GLU A 40 -19.07 0.22 15.18
CA GLU A 40 -19.66 0.20 16.52
C GLU A 40 -18.76 -0.47 17.57
N ASN A 41 -17.89 -1.41 17.15
CA ASN A 41 -16.99 -2.14 18.02
C ASN A 41 -15.64 -1.44 18.19
N LEU A 42 -15.29 -0.49 17.33
CA LEU A 42 -13.97 0.15 17.32
C LEU A 42 -13.59 0.83 18.65
N PRO A 43 -14.48 1.56 19.35
CA PRO A 43 -14.14 2.10 20.67
C PRO A 43 -13.72 1.02 21.68
N SER A 44 -14.40 -0.14 21.66
CA SER A 44 -14.10 -1.27 22.53
C SER A 44 -12.76 -1.91 22.17
N LEU A 45 -12.51 -2.13 20.87
CA LEU A 45 -11.25 -2.69 20.37
C LEU A 45 -10.05 -1.81 20.70
N VAL A 46 -10.18 -0.48 20.54
CA VAL A 46 -9.17 0.49 20.96
C VAL A 46 -8.98 0.47 22.48
N GLY A 47 -10.07 0.30 23.25
CA GLY A 47 -10.01 0.10 24.70
C GLY A 47 -9.18 -1.13 25.09
N VAL A 48 -9.36 -2.25 24.39
CA VAL A 48 -8.57 -3.47 24.59
C VAL A 48 -7.09 -3.22 24.33
N LEU A 49 -6.74 -2.63 23.18
CA LEU A 49 -5.34 -2.30 22.85
C LEU A 49 -4.70 -1.35 23.87
N ARG A 50 -5.45 -0.35 24.33
CA ARG A 50 -4.99 0.55 25.40
C ARG A 50 -4.74 -0.20 26.71
N SER A 51 -5.62 -1.12 27.08
CA SER A 51 -5.51 -1.88 28.34
C SER A 51 -4.26 -2.78 28.41
N VAL A 52 -3.71 -3.16 27.26
CA VAL A 52 -2.47 -3.94 27.16
C VAL A 52 -1.23 -3.07 26.91
N GLY A 53 -1.33 -1.75 27.10
CA GLY A 53 -0.19 -0.83 27.06
C GLY A 53 0.20 -0.34 25.67
N ALA A 54 -0.58 -0.60 24.61
CA ALA A 54 -0.24 -0.12 23.26
C ALA A 54 -0.09 1.41 23.19
N GLY A 55 -0.82 2.15 24.04
CA GLY A 55 -0.72 3.62 24.13
C GLY A 55 0.50 4.12 24.92
N GLU A 56 1.24 3.24 25.58
CA GLU A 56 2.42 3.56 26.39
C GLU A 56 3.73 3.30 25.63
N CYS A 57 3.66 2.51 24.55
CA CYS A 57 4.80 2.19 23.72
C CYS A 57 5.06 3.29 22.69
N TRP A 58 6.22 3.96 22.77
CA TRP A 58 6.69 4.82 21.69
C TRP A 58 6.91 4.00 20.41
N HIS A 59 6.45 4.54 19.28
CA HIS A 59 6.54 3.93 17.96
C HIS A 59 6.84 5.00 16.91
N LYS A 60 8.15 5.29 16.75
CA LYS A 60 8.75 6.16 15.71
C LYS A 60 8.35 7.64 15.77
N HIS A 61 7.09 7.98 15.55
CA HIS A 61 6.59 9.37 15.54
C HIS A 61 5.42 9.60 16.49
N GLY A 62 4.94 8.54 17.15
CA GLY A 62 3.82 8.60 18.09
C GLY A 62 3.81 7.39 19.02
N THR A 63 2.63 6.99 19.44
CA THR A 63 2.40 5.75 20.19
C THR A 63 2.09 4.59 19.25
N PHE A 64 2.34 3.37 19.72
CA PHE A 64 1.99 2.17 18.97
C PHE A 64 0.48 2.05 18.75
N LEU A 65 -0.35 2.50 19.70
CA LEU A 65 -1.81 2.55 19.54
C LEU A 65 -2.23 3.48 18.39
N GLU A 66 -1.66 4.68 18.29
CA GLU A 66 -1.95 5.62 17.20
C GLU A 66 -1.62 5.00 15.85
N HIS A 67 -0.44 4.39 15.72
CA HIS A 67 -0.04 3.67 14.51
C HIS A 67 -1.05 2.57 14.14
N LEU A 68 -1.46 1.72 15.09
CA LEU A 68 -2.44 0.66 14.83
C LEU A 68 -3.80 1.20 14.34
N VAL A 69 -4.29 2.28 14.95
CA VAL A 69 -5.52 2.97 14.53
C VAL A 69 -5.36 3.61 13.16
N ASP A 70 -4.17 4.15 12.86
CA ASP A 70 -3.87 4.77 11.59
C ASP A 70 -3.80 3.76 10.44
N ILE A 71 -3.27 2.55 10.68
CA ILE A 71 -3.35 1.44 9.71
C ILE A 71 -4.80 1.01 9.48
N TYR A 72 -5.59 0.83 10.55
CA TYR A 72 -7.02 0.51 10.42
C TYR A 72 -7.75 1.57 9.58
N ARG A 73 -7.46 2.86 9.83
CA ARG A 73 -8.00 3.99 9.07
C ARG A 73 -7.67 3.90 7.59
N ILE A 74 -6.41 3.69 7.23
CA ILE A 74 -5.96 3.58 5.83
C ILE A 74 -6.73 2.45 5.13
N LEU A 75 -6.79 1.27 5.75
CA LEU A 75 -7.45 0.10 5.16
C LEU A 75 -8.96 0.29 5.01
N LYS A 76 -9.63 0.90 6.00
CA LYS A 76 -11.07 1.23 5.90
C LYS A 76 -11.35 2.25 4.81
N ILE A 77 -10.52 3.28 4.66
CA ILE A 77 -10.63 4.27 3.58
C ILE A 77 -10.41 3.60 2.22
N TRP A 78 -9.49 2.64 2.13
CA TRP A 78 -9.28 1.82 0.93
C TRP A 78 -10.37 0.78 0.69
N LYS A 79 -11.35 0.68 1.61
CA LYS A 79 -12.48 -0.25 1.57
C LYS A 79 -12.05 -1.72 1.57
N ALA A 80 -10.94 -2.03 2.25
CA ALA A 80 -10.55 -3.41 2.48
C ALA A 80 -11.62 -4.13 3.31
N GLN A 81 -11.72 -5.45 3.13
CA GLN A 81 -12.62 -6.30 3.91
C GLN A 81 -12.37 -6.11 5.42
N ASP A 82 -13.42 -6.17 6.23
CA ASP A 82 -13.33 -5.86 7.67
C ASP A 82 -12.30 -6.74 8.41
N SER A 83 -12.18 -8.01 8.04
CA SER A 83 -11.15 -8.91 8.60
C SER A 83 -9.71 -8.45 8.30
N VAL A 84 -9.48 -7.83 7.14
CA VAL A 84 -8.19 -7.23 6.77
C VAL A 84 -7.97 -5.92 7.51
N CYS A 85 -9.00 -5.09 7.66
CA CYS A 85 -8.91 -3.87 8.46
C CYS A 85 -8.57 -4.18 9.93
N LEU A 86 -9.28 -5.14 10.53
CA LEU A 86 -9.03 -5.63 11.89
C LEU A 86 -7.66 -6.31 11.99
N CYS A 87 -7.20 -6.98 10.93
CA CYS A 87 -5.82 -7.43 10.85
C CYS A 87 -4.87 -6.25 10.99
N GLY A 88 -5.08 -5.14 10.27
CA GLY A 88 -4.35 -3.88 10.44
C GLY A 88 -4.30 -3.37 11.87
N LEU A 89 -5.46 -3.31 12.54
CA LEU A 89 -5.59 -2.82 13.91
C LEU A 89 -4.84 -3.68 14.94
N PHE A 90 -4.65 -4.97 14.67
CA PHE A 90 -4.03 -5.93 15.60
C PHE A 90 -2.76 -6.58 15.02
N HIS A 91 -2.17 -6.03 13.96
CA HIS A 91 -1.17 -6.74 13.14
C HIS A 91 0.15 -7.08 13.87
N SER A 92 0.37 -6.56 15.07
CA SER A 92 1.51 -6.95 15.93
C SER A 92 1.10 -7.46 17.30
N ALA A 93 -0.14 -7.93 17.45
CA ALA A 93 -0.69 -8.41 18.72
C ALA A 93 0.24 -9.42 19.42
N TYR A 94 0.89 -10.33 18.69
CA TYR A 94 1.68 -11.44 19.25
C TYR A 94 3.21 -11.27 19.10
N SER A 95 3.71 -10.04 18.88
CA SER A 95 5.03 -9.75 18.31
C SER A 95 5.15 -10.23 16.86
N ASN A 96 5.93 -9.52 16.05
CA ASN A 96 6.05 -9.79 14.62
C ASN A 96 7.53 -9.78 14.17
N SER A 97 7.78 -10.02 12.87
CA SER A 97 9.12 -10.08 12.29
C SER A 97 9.90 -8.76 12.28
N TYR A 98 9.25 -7.63 12.56
CA TYR A 98 9.84 -6.29 12.49
C TYR A 98 10.07 -5.67 13.87
N VAL A 99 9.24 -6.00 14.86
CA VAL A 99 9.31 -5.40 16.20
C VAL A 99 8.95 -6.42 17.30
N ASN A 100 9.80 -6.50 18.33
CA ASN A 100 9.54 -7.33 19.51
C ASN A 100 8.67 -6.58 20.55
N LEU A 101 7.47 -6.16 20.12
CA LEU A 101 6.46 -5.46 20.91
C LEU A 101 5.22 -6.33 21.10
N ALA A 102 5.38 -7.57 21.59
CA ALA A 102 4.22 -8.41 21.90
C ALA A 102 3.36 -7.74 22.97
N ILE A 103 2.16 -7.28 22.59
CA ILE A 103 1.16 -6.76 23.52
C ILE A 103 0.24 -7.86 24.08
N PHE A 104 0.21 -9.03 23.42
CA PHE A 104 -0.41 -10.26 23.90
C PHE A 104 0.60 -11.42 23.86
N ASP A 105 0.55 -12.29 24.87
CA ASP A 105 1.30 -13.54 24.85
C ASP A 105 0.80 -14.45 23.70
N PRO A 106 1.65 -14.95 22.80
CA PRO A 106 1.21 -15.74 21.64
C PRO A 106 0.57 -17.09 22.01
N SER A 107 0.89 -17.64 23.19
CA SER A 107 0.39 -18.95 23.63
C SER A 107 -0.97 -18.88 24.32
N THR A 108 -1.30 -17.76 24.95
CA THR A 108 -2.58 -17.57 25.67
C THR A 108 -3.48 -16.48 25.09
N GLY A 109 -2.93 -15.58 24.28
CA GLY A 109 -3.63 -14.39 23.77
C GLY A 109 -4.51 -14.64 22.54
N ARG A 110 -4.33 -15.75 21.83
CA ARG A 110 -5.05 -15.99 20.55
C ARG A 110 -6.56 -16.10 20.71
N GLU A 111 -7.02 -16.87 21.70
CA GLU A 111 -8.46 -16.99 21.98
C GLU A 111 -9.07 -15.65 22.41
N VAL A 112 -8.33 -14.86 23.19
CA VAL A 112 -8.78 -13.54 23.66
C VAL A 112 -8.95 -12.61 22.47
N VAL A 113 -7.94 -12.46 21.62
CA VAL A 113 -8.03 -11.63 20.41
C VAL A 113 -9.16 -12.14 19.51
N ARG A 114 -9.25 -13.46 19.28
CA ARG A 114 -10.32 -14.07 18.47
C ARG A 114 -11.71 -13.71 18.99
N SER A 115 -11.91 -13.70 20.30
CA SER A 115 -13.21 -13.33 20.89
C SER A 115 -13.62 -11.88 20.62
N HIS A 116 -12.64 -11.00 20.32
CA HIS A 116 -12.88 -9.61 19.98
C HIS A 116 -13.02 -9.35 18.48
N VAL A 117 -12.23 -10.02 17.64
CA VAL A 117 -12.12 -9.71 16.19
C VAL A 117 -12.74 -10.77 15.27
N GLY A 118 -13.10 -11.94 15.82
CA GLY A 118 -13.59 -13.09 15.08
C GLY A 118 -12.50 -13.95 14.43
N ASP A 119 -12.87 -15.16 13.99
CA ASP A 119 -11.96 -16.18 13.46
C ASP A 119 -11.16 -15.71 12.24
N ALA A 120 -11.83 -15.06 11.28
CA ALA A 120 -11.20 -14.67 10.01
C ALA A 120 -10.10 -13.62 10.22
N ALA A 121 -10.37 -12.60 11.04
CA ALA A 121 -9.39 -11.56 11.36
C ALA A 121 -8.25 -12.13 12.21
N GLU A 122 -8.55 -12.94 13.24
CA GLU A 122 -7.52 -13.51 14.09
C GLU A 122 -6.54 -14.41 13.32
N ARG A 123 -7.04 -15.21 12.37
CA ARG A 123 -6.18 -16.01 11.50
C ARG A 123 -5.20 -15.14 10.71
N LEU A 124 -5.67 -14.03 10.13
CA LEU A 124 -4.81 -13.11 9.39
C LEU A 124 -3.78 -12.44 10.31
N ILE A 125 -4.20 -12.00 11.49
CA ILE A 125 -3.31 -11.42 12.52
C ILE A 125 -2.21 -12.41 12.89
N HIS A 126 -2.57 -13.67 13.16
CA HIS A 126 -1.63 -14.71 13.49
C HIS A 126 -0.63 -14.94 12.35
N LEU A 127 -1.10 -15.13 11.12
CA LEU A 127 -0.23 -15.30 9.95
C LEU A 127 0.72 -14.12 9.77
N PHE A 128 0.23 -12.89 9.92
CA PHE A 128 1.04 -11.67 9.82
C PHE A 128 2.14 -11.58 10.90
N CYS A 129 1.90 -12.16 12.07
CA CYS A 129 2.88 -12.23 13.16
C CYS A 129 3.94 -13.33 12.95
N VAL A 130 3.59 -14.46 12.33
CA VAL A 130 4.47 -15.64 12.26
C VAL A 130 5.22 -15.80 10.94
N VAL A 131 4.77 -15.15 9.87
CA VAL A 131 5.41 -15.19 8.56
C VAL A 131 6.59 -14.23 8.51
N PRO A 132 7.76 -14.63 7.97
CA PRO A 132 8.93 -13.76 7.76
C PRO A 132 8.66 -12.77 6.61
N ARG A 133 7.83 -11.77 6.88
CA ARG A 133 7.33 -10.82 5.88
C ARG A 133 8.43 -10.05 5.16
N GLN A 134 9.51 -9.69 5.86
CA GLN A 134 10.63 -8.98 5.24
C GLN A 134 11.21 -9.79 4.09
N SER A 135 11.59 -11.05 4.35
CA SER A 135 12.13 -11.91 3.30
C SER A 135 11.10 -12.24 2.24
N LEU A 136 9.86 -12.58 2.64
CA LEU A 136 8.81 -12.89 1.67
C LEU A 136 8.51 -11.71 0.72
N ILE A 137 8.41 -10.49 1.22
CA ILE A 137 8.00 -9.33 0.44
C ILE A 137 9.20 -8.73 -0.31
N HIS A 138 10.33 -8.55 0.36
CA HIS A 138 11.48 -7.88 -0.24
C HIS A 138 12.34 -8.85 -1.03
N ASP A 139 12.87 -9.88 -0.38
CA ASP A 139 13.84 -10.80 -0.96
C ASP A 139 13.20 -11.69 -2.03
N ASP A 140 12.08 -12.35 -1.69
CA ASP A 140 11.44 -13.37 -2.51
C ASP A 140 10.49 -12.79 -3.58
N LEU A 141 10.13 -11.51 -3.48
CA LEU A 141 9.21 -10.84 -4.42
C LEU A 141 9.77 -9.56 -5.02
N LEU A 142 9.88 -8.49 -4.22
CA LEU A 142 10.17 -7.14 -4.70
C LEU A 142 11.49 -7.07 -5.46
N PHE A 143 12.56 -7.67 -4.93
CA PHE A 143 13.90 -7.63 -5.51
C PHE A 143 14.06 -8.51 -6.76
N HIS A 144 13.10 -9.39 -7.03
CA HIS A 144 13.04 -10.13 -8.30
C HIS A 144 12.49 -9.31 -9.46
N TYR A 145 12.06 -8.06 -9.23
CA TYR A 145 11.54 -7.16 -10.26
C TYR A 145 12.36 -5.88 -10.38
N THR A 146 12.72 -5.53 -11.62
CA THR A 146 13.15 -4.18 -11.96
C THR A 146 11.94 -3.26 -12.21
N ASP A 147 12.15 -1.95 -12.11
CA ASP A 147 11.11 -0.94 -12.33
C ASP A 147 10.54 -1.04 -13.76
N SER A 148 11.41 -1.21 -14.76
CA SER A 148 11.00 -1.38 -16.17
C SER A 148 10.18 -2.65 -16.40
N GLU A 149 10.55 -3.76 -15.74
CA GLU A 149 9.75 -5.00 -15.82
C GLU A 149 8.36 -4.82 -15.22
N LEU A 150 8.24 -4.13 -14.07
CA LEU A 150 6.93 -3.88 -13.46
C LEU A 150 6.04 -3.03 -14.36
N VAL A 151 6.58 -1.96 -14.95
CA VAL A 151 5.85 -1.11 -15.90
C VAL A 151 5.35 -1.94 -17.10
N GLU A 152 6.22 -2.76 -17.68
CA GLU A 152 5.86 -3.60 -18.83
C GLU A 152 4.84 -4.68 -18.44
N HIS A 153 5.01 -5.35 -17.31
CA HIS A 153 4.10 -6.40 -16.82
C HIS A 153 2.71 -5.85 -16.47
N LEU A 154 2.64 -4.63 -15.94
CA LEU A 154 1.36 -3.94 -15.69
C LEU A 154 0.62 -3.65 -17.01
N LYS A 155 1.34 -3.23 -18.05
CA LYS A 155 0.75 -3.03 -19.38
C LYS A 155 0.28 -4.34 -20.00
N GLN A 156 1.11 -5.39 -19.93
CA GLN A 156 0.74 -6.71 -20.46
C GLN A 156 -0.47 -7.31 -19.73
N SER A 157 -0.52 -7.23 -18.40
CA SER A 157 -1.63 -7.76 -17.61
C SER A 157 -2.95 -7.03 -17.84
N GLU A 158 -2.92 -5.74 -18.15
CA GLU A 158 -4.11 -5.00 -18.58
C GLU A 158 -4.64 -5.52 -19.93
N VAL A 159 -3.74 -5.76 -20.89
CA VAL A 159 -4.10 -6.36 -22.18
C VAL A 159 -4.66 -7.78 -21.99
N SER A 160 -4.09 -8.59 -21.10
CA SER A 160 -4.59 -9.94 -20.78
C SER A 160 -6.03 -9.93 -20.25
N LEU A 161 -6.42 -8.90 -19.48
CA LEU A 161 -7.79 -8.77 -18.97
C LEU A 161 -8.78 -8.27 -20.02
N ALA A 162 -8.32 -7.45 -20.97
CA ALA A 162 -9.15 -6.93 -22.06
C ALA A 162 -9.31 -7.93 -23.22
N ALA A 163 -8.44 -8.93 -23.32
CA ALA A 163 -8.55 -9.98 -24.32
C ALA A 163 -9.87 -10.74 -24.13
N PRO A 164 -10.70 -10.90 -25.18
CA PRO A 164 -11.86 -11.78 -25.09
C PRO A 164 -11.39 -13.18 -24.68
N ALA A 165 -12.19 -13.89 -23.89
CA ALA A 165 -12.00 -15.32 -23.58
C ALA A 165 -12.20 -16.21 -24.83
N THR A 166 -11.64 -15.82 -25.96
CA THR A 166 -11.77 -16.46 -27.26
C THR A 166 -10.56 -17.35 -27.50
N ASN A 167 -10.72 -18.63 -27.15
CA ASN A 167 -10.47 -19.79 -28.03
C ASN A 167 -10.36 -21.13 -27.26
N SER A 168 -11.11 -21.33 -26.16
CA SER A 168 -11.26 -22.67 -25.57
C SER A 168 -12.30 -23.55 -26.28
N ASN A 169 -12.81 -23.13 -27.45
CA ASN A 169 -13.86 -23.83 -28.20
C ASN A 169 -13.37 -24.41 -29.54
N SER A 170 -12.12 -24.90 -29.60
CA SER A 170 -11.72 -25.82 -30.67
C SER A 170 -11.85 -27.26 -30.18
N ASN A 171 -12.84 -27.98 -30.69
CA ASN A 171 -13.00 -29.43 -30.58
C ASN A 171 -11.87 -30.24 -31.26
N ASN A 172 -10.65 -29.71 -31.33
CA ASN A 172 -9.47 -30.43 -31.78
C ASN A 172 -8.55 -30.60 -30.58
N GLN A 173 -8.61 -31.80 -29.99
CA GLN A 173 -7.81 -32.22 -28.84
C GLN A 173 -6.32 -32.43 -29.18
N ASP A 174 -5.91 -32.10 -30.40
CA ASP A 174 -4.52 -32.14 -30.84
C ASP A 174 -4.13 -30.76 -31.40
N GLN A 175 -3.16 -30.11 -30.75
CA GLN A 175 -2.47 -28.86 -31.17
C GLN A 175 -3.11 -27.50 -30.83
N ILE A 176 -3.49 -27.26 -29.57
CA ILE A 176 -3.22 -25.95 -28.96
C ILE A 176 -2.24 -26.18 -27.82
N GLN A 177 -0.96 -26.30 -28.20
CA GLN A 177 0.10 -25.90 -27.30
C GLN A 177 0.01 -24.38 -27.28
N GLU A 178 -0.77 -23.81 -26.33
CA GLU A 178 -0.72 -22.37 -26.09
C GLU A 178 0.76 -22.05 -25.88
N ASP A 179 1.32 -21.28 -26.81
CA ASP A 179 2.68 -20.83 -26.69
C ASP A 179 2.71 -19.84 -25.53
N HIS A 180 2.87 -20.35 -24.30
CA HIS A 180 3.05 -19.56 -23.09
C HIS A 180 4.37 -18.74 -23.14
N SER A 181 5.11 -18.75 -24.26
CA SER A 181 6.18 -17.81 -24.57
C SER A 181 5.73 -16.57 -25.35
N ALA A 182 4.46 -16.50 -25.80
CA ALA A 182 3.89 -15.31 -26.42
C ALA A 182 3.87 -14.13 -25.43
N ALA A 183 4.31 -12.96 -25.90
CA ALA A 183 4.55 -11.74 -25.12
C ALA A 183 3.45 -11.36 -24.08
N PRO A 184 2.14 -11.54 -24.31
CA PRO A 184 1.10 -11.15 -23.35
C PRO A 184 1.06 -11.99 -22.07
N TRP A 185 1.73 -13.15 -22.01
CA TRP A 185 1.66 -14.09 -20.88
C TRP A 185 2.95 -14.20 -20.07
N SER A 186 4.02 -13.53 -20.51
CA SER A 186 5.33 -13.58 -19.84
C SER A 186 5.28 -13.07 -18.40
N TRP A 187 4.46 -12.05 -18.13
CA TRP A 187 4.23 -11.52 -16.79
C TRP A 187 3.62 -12.56 -15.84
N ARG A 188 2.63 -13.36 -16.31
CA ARG A 188 1.98 -14.40 -15.51
C ARG A 188 2.99 -15.47 -15.15
N LYS A 189 3.79 -15.93 -16.11
CA LYS A 189 4.80 -16.97 -15.88
C LYS A 189 5.80 -16.55 -14.80
N LYS A 190 6.32 -15.31 -14.87
CA LYS A 190 7.19 -14.76 -13.83
C LYS A 190 6.48 -14.70 -12.48
N LEU A 191 5.28 -14.12 -12.43
CA LEU A 191 4.52 -13.99 -11.20
C LEU A 191 4.19 -15.35 -10.57
N GLN A 192 3.76 -16.34 -11.36
CA GLN A 192 3.42 -17.69 -10.90
C GLN A 192 4.64 -18.48 -10.41
N THR A 193 5.84 -18.13 -10.89
CA THR A 193 7.09 -18.70 -10.39
C THR A 193 7.40 -18.19 -8.98
N LEU A 194 7.07 -16.92 -8.72
CA LEU A 194 7.29 -16.26 -7.43
C LEU A 194 6.16 -16.53 -6.43
N VAL A 195 4.90 -16.46 -6.88
CA VAL A 195 3.67 -16.70 -6.10
C VAL A 195 2.76 -17.71 -6.83
N PRO A 196 3.00 -19.02 -6.63
CA PRO A 196 2.19 -20.08 -7.24
C PRO A 196 0.72 -19.99 -6.84
N ALA A 197 -0.14 -20.67 -7.60
CA ALA A 197 -1.59 -20.61 -7.39
C ALA A 197 -2.00 -21.18 -6.02
N ASN A 198 -1.38 -22.28 -5.64
CA ASN A 198 -1.50 -22.96 -4.36
C ASN A 198 -0.77 -22.25 -3.21
N GLY A 199 -0.17 -21.08 -3.43
CA GLY A 199 0.53 -20.31 -2.41
C GLY A 199 2.02 -20.66 -2.27
N ILE A 200 2.64 -20.10 -1.23
CA ILE A 200 4.06 -20.25 -0.89
C ILE A 200 4.15 -20.87 0.50
N THR A 201 5.08 -21.80 0.69
CA THR A 201 5.41 -22.32 2.03
C THR A 201 6.61 -21.56 2.57
N VAL A 202 6.45 -20.95 3.75
CA VAL A 202 7.50 -20.21 4.46
C VAL A 202 7.75 -20.83 5.82
N LYS A 203 8.89 -20.49 6.45
CA LYS A 203 9.22 -20.95 7.80
C LYS A 203 8.67 -20.01 8.85
N HIS A 204 7.97 -20.53 9.84
CA HIS A 204 7.53 -19.76 11.01
C HIS A 204 8.75 -19.12 11.69
N ILE A 205 8.71 -17.81 11.94
CA ILE A 205 9.85 -17.04 12.47
C ILE A 205 10.39 -17.48 13.85
N LYS A 206 9.63 -18.26 14.63
CA LYS A 206 9.99 -18.72 15.98
C LYS A 206 10.19 -20.23 16.02
N THR A 207 9.25 -21.00 15.45
CA THR A 207 9.27 -22.47 15.53
C THR A 207 10.02 -23.12 14.36
N GLY A 208 10.20 -22.43 13.23
CA GLY A 208 10.77 -23.00 12.02
C GLY A 208 9.87 -24.01 11.31
N GLU A 209 8.61 -24.16 11.73
CA GLU A 209 7.62 -25.02 11.09
C GLU A 209 7.16 -24.45 9.76
N ASP A 210 6.67 -25.32 8.88
CA ASP A 210 6.12 -24.91 7.58
C ASP A 210 4.77 -24.22 7.75
N VAL A 211 4.64 -23.03 7.18
CA VAL A 211 3.41 -22.25 7.13
C VAL A 211 3.06 -22.01 5.66
N LEU A 212 1.90 -22.52 5.24
CA LEU A 212 1.36 -22.26 3.90
C LEU A 212 0.67 -20.90 3.87
N VAL A 213 1.10 -20.04 2.95
CA VAL A 213 0.54 -18.71 2.71
C VAL A 213 -0.06 -18.69 1.31
N SER A 214 -1.38 -18.59 1.22
CA SER A 214 -2.07 -18.52 -0.07
C SER A 214 -1.71 -17.26 -0.84
N ARG A 215 -1.89 -17.27 -2.17
CA ARG A 215 -1.63 -16.09 -3.02
C ARG A 215 -2.43 -14.86 -2.57
N ARG A 216 -3.67 -15.05 -2.09
CA ARG A 216 -4.50 -13.95 -1.56
C ARG A 216 -3.99 -13.41 -0.24
N VAL A 217 -3.47 -14.26 0.65
CA VAL A 217 -2.83 -13.78 1.88
C VAL A 217 -1.52 -13.05 1.56
N VAL A 218 -0.74 -13.48 0.56
CA VAL A 218 0.41 -12.70 0.07
C VAL A 218 -0.03 -11.31 -0.39
N ALA A 219 -1.11 -11.21 -1.18
CA ALA A 219 -1.65 -9.92 -1.62
C ALA A 219 -2.07 -9.04 -0.42
N VAL A 220 -2.74 -9.61 0.59
CA VAL A 220 -3.07 -8.90 1.84
C VAL A 220 -1.80 -8.38 2.52
N PHE A 221 -0.73 -9.17 2.59
CA PHE A 221 0.54 -8.73 3.19
C PHE A 221 1.19 -7.59 2.42
N LEU A 222 1.12 -7.60 1.09
CA LEU A 222 1.59 -6.47 0.27
C LEU A 222 0.76 -5.21 0.57
N MET A 223 -0.58 -5.29 0.55
CA MET A 223 -1.45 -4.15 0.87
C MET A 223 -1.18 -3.60 2.27
N MET A 224 -1.11 -4.49 3.27
CA MET A 224 -0.78 -4.14 4.64
C MET A 224 0.59 -3.46 4.75
N THR A 225 1.58 -3.91 3.98
CA THR A 225 2.92 -3.30 3.97
C THR A 225 2.91 -1.92 3.33
N ILE A 226 2.11 -1.70 2.28
CA ILE A 226 1.91 -0.37 1.70
C ILE A 226 1.30 0.56 2.75
N ALA A 227 0.24 0.13 3.46
CA ALA A 227 -0.39 0.92 4.51
C ALA A 227 0.56 1.20 5.68
N ASP A 228 1.25 0.16 6.15
CA ASP A 228 2.23 0.22 7.24
C ASP A 228 3.33 1.22 6.94
N PHE A 229 4.03 1.05 5.81
CA PHE A 229 5.14 1.94 5.42
C PHE A 229 4.68 3.38 5.16
N SER A 230 3.43 3.56 4.71
CA SER A 230 2.83 4.88 4.48
C SER A 230 2.66 5.70 5.75
N ASP A 231 2.49 5.03 6.88
CA ASP A 231 2.34 5.67 8.19
C ASP A 231 3.71 5.91 8.86
N GLN A 232 4.62 4.93 8.75
CA GLN A 232 5.71 4.80 9.72
C GLN A 232 7.14 5.01 9.19
N LEU A 233 7.34 5.39 7.93
CA LEU A 233 8.67 5.64 7.35
C LEU A 233 9.00 7.13 7.18
N PHE A 234 10.14 7.53 7.72
CA PHE A 234 10.65 8.91 7.80
C PHE A 234 12.14 8.97 7.39
N GLY A 235 12.66 10.18 7.20
CA GLY A 235 14.02 10.39 6.66
C GLY A 235 15.14 9.81 7.51
N PHE A 236 14.99 9.72 8.84
CA PHE A 236 16.02 9.12 9.69
C PHE A 236 16.24 7.63 9.37
N GLN A 237 15.20 6.93 8.90
CA GLN A 237 15.33 5.54 8.47
C GLN A 237 16.13 5.42 7.17
N ASP A 238 16.18 6.47 6.35
CA ASP A 238 17.02 6.43 5.16
C ASP A 238 18.50 6.38 5.52
N GLU A 239 18.92 7.15 6.52
CA GLU A 239 20.28 7.10 7.05
C GLU A 239 20.55 5.79 7.79
N LEU A 240 19.59 5.31 8.59
CA LEU A 240 19.72 4.06 9.33
C LEU A 240 19.99 2.86 8.39
N PHE A 241 19.27 2.80 7.27
CA PHE A 241 19.28 1.66 6.37
C PHE A 241 20.10 1.84 5.09
N ASP A 242 20.89 2.91 4.99
CA ASP A 242 21.66 3.29 3.80
C ASP A 242 20.78 3.33 2.53
N ASN A 243 19.67 4.08 2.63
CA ASN A 243 18.65 4.24 1.58
C ASN A 243 18.80 5.57 0.82
N ILE A 244 20.04 6.03 0.61
CA ILE A 244 20.29 7.29 -0.11
C ILE A 244 19.82 7.25 -1.57
N ASP A 245 19.64 6.05 -2.13
CA ASP A 245 19.16 5.83 -3.49
C ASP A 245 17.63 5.72 -3.59
N GLY A 246 16.91 5.70 -2.46
CA GLY A 246 15.46 5.61 -2.37
C GLY A 246 14.84 4.26 -2.75
N ARG A 247 15.64 3.19 -2.87
CA ARG A 247 15.15 1.85 -3.22
C ARG A 247 14.71 1.01 -2.02
N LEU A 248 15.11 1.42 -0.82
CA LEU A 248 14.85 0.82 0.49
C LEU A 248 15.26 -0.66 0.53
N GLU A 249 16.54 -0.91 0.24
CA GLU A 249 17.13 -2.25 0.14
C GLU A 249 17.79 -2.73 1.46
N PHE A 250 17.66 -1.96 2.55
CA PHE A 250 18.13 -2.31 3.90
C PHE A 250 19.62 -2.72 3.96
N LYS A 251 20.49 -2.02 3.19
CA LYS A 251 21.93 -2.31 3.10
C LYS A 251 22.71 -1.86 4.34
N GLY A 252 22.19 -0.87 5.06
CA GLY A 252 22.84 -0.22 6.19
C GLY A 252 22.28 -0.63 7.56
N ASN A 253 23.05 -0.30 8.59
CA ASN A 253 22.65 -0.40 10.00
C ASN A 253 23.32 0.72 10.83
N ASN A 254 23.17 1.97 10.38
CA ASN A 254 23.78 3.13 11.02
C ASN A 254 22.96 3.58 12.25
N TYR A 255 23.20 2.95 13.40
CA TYR A 255 22.49 3.27 14.64
C TYR A 255 22.64 4.72 15.12
N ALA A 256 23.62 5.48 14.60
CA ALA A 256 23.74 6.91 14.92
C ALA A 256 22.55 7.74 14.40
N ALA A 257 21.84 7.25 13.36
CA ALA A 257 20.63 7.87 12.82
C ALA A 257 19.43 7.85 13.79
N LEU A 258 19.53 7.15 14.94
CA LEU A 258 18.51 7.17 15.98
C LEU A 258 18.54 8.45 16.84
N TRP A 259 19.61 9.25 16.73
CA TRP A 259 19.61 10.61 17.26
C TRP A 259 18.73 11.51 16.37
N PRO A 260 18.07 12.57 16.90
CA PRO A 260 17.19 13.41 16.10
C PRO A 260 17.89 13.88 14.81
N GLY A 261 17.39 13.38 13.67
CA GLY A 261 17.87 13.74 12.34
C GLY A 261 17.34 15.10 11.88
N ASP A 262 17.46 15.38 10.59
CA ASP A 262 16.99 16.64 10.01
C ASP A 262 15.46 16.75 9.87
N GLY A 263 14.73 15.63 10.03
CA GLY A 263 13.27 15.60 9.91
C GLY A 263 12.77 15.55 8.47
N LYS A 264 13.64 15.26 7.48
CA LYS A 264 13.23 15.09 6.08
C LYS A 264 12.16 13.99 5.92
N PRO A 265 11.25 14.13 4.93
CA PRO A 265 10.44 13.00 4.51
C PRO A 265 11.30 11.82 4.04
N GLY A 266 10.85 10.59 4.31
CA GLY A 266 11.60 9.38 3.96
C GLY A 266 11.56 9.02 2.47
N LEU A 267 12.55 8.24 2.02
CA LEU A 267 12.69 7.78 0.65
C LEU A 267 12.12 6.36 0.43
N TRP A 268 10.81 6.19 0.59
CA TRP A 268 10.15 4.88 0.51
C TRP A 268 9.13 4.73 -0.64
N MET A 269 8.73 5.82 -1.29
CA MET A 269 7.68 5.85 -2.32
C MET A 269 7.97 4.96 -3.54
N ASN A 270 9.21 4.91 -4.04
CA ASN A 270 9.59 3.96 -5.10
C ASN A 270 9.29 2.53 -4.65
N SER A 271 9.83 2.12 -3.48
CA SER A 271 9.66 0.78 -2.94
C SER A 271 8.18 0.39 -2.79
N ILE A 272 7.36 1.26 -2.18
CA ILE A 272 5.93 0.93 -2.00
C ILE A 272 5.12 0.99 -3.30
N SER A 273 5.51 1.82 -4.29
CA SER A 273 4.86 1.83 -5.61
C SER A 273 5.13 0.54 -6.38
N ARG A 274 6.32 -0.05 -6.19
CA ARG A 274 6.69 -1.36 -6.74
C ARG A 274 5.93 -2.48 -6.03
N ILE A 275 5.78 -2.43 -4.71
CA ILE A 275 4.92 -3.36 -3.95
C ILE A 275 3.46 -3.27 -4.44
N ALA A 276 2.95 -2.05 -4.66
CA ALA A 276 1.62 -1.81 -5.22
C ALA A 276 1.47 -2.40 -6.63
N ALA A 277 2.48 -2.25 -7.50
CA ALA A 277 2.47 -2.87 -8.82
C ALA A 277 2.36 -4.41 -8.73
N ILE A 278 3.14 -5.05 -7.86
CA ILE A 278 3.09 -6.50 -7.64
C ILE A 278 1.71 -6.92 -7.10
N TYR A 279 1.15 -6.17 -6.16
CA TYR A 279 -0.22 -6.39 -5.66
C TYR A 279 -1.23 -6.43 -6.81
N THR A 280 -1.19 -5.45 -7.72
CA THR A 280 -2.05 -5.41 -8.90
C THR A 280 -1.85 -6.63 -9.80
N LEU A 281 -0.62 -7.05 -10.06
CA LEU A 281 -0.34 -8.25 -10.85
C LEU A 281 -0.98 -9.50 -10.20
N ILE A 282 -0.92 -9.63 -8.88
CA ILE A 282 -1.58 -10.73 -8.15
C ILE A 282 -3.11 -10.65 -8.29
N VAL A 283 -3.72 -9.48 -8.12
CA VAL A 283 -5.17 -9.29 -8.28
C VAL A 283 -5.63 -9.73 -9.67
N ARG A 284 -4.92 -9.30 -10.71
CA ARG A 284 -5.25 -9.63 -12.11
C ARG A 284 -5.05 -11.11 -12.40
N GLU A 285 -3.97 -11.71 -11.89
CA GLU A 285 -3.71 -13.14 -12.02
C GLU A 285 -4.78 -13.99 -11.32
N GLU A 286 -5.21 -13.61 -10.11
CA GLU A 286 -6.28 -14.32 -9.39
C GLU A 286 -7.61 -14.22 -10.14
N ALA A 287 -7.93 -13.06 -10.71
CA ALA A 287 -9.14 -12.89 -11.53
C ALA A 287 -9.13 -13.83 -12.75
N ILE A 288 -7.99 -13.91 -13.46
CA ILE A 288 -7.84 -14.81 -14.62
C ILE A 288 -7.90 -16.27 -14.17
N PHE A 289 -7.17 -16.66 -13.13
CA PHE A 289 -7.15 -18.03 -12.61
C PHE A 289 -8.55 -18.53 -12.20
N VAL A 290 -9.30 -17.70 -11.47
CA VAL A 290 -10.67 -18.03 -11.07
C VAL A 290 -11.57 -18.17 -12.29
N GLN A 291 -11.45 -17.29 -13.28
CA GLN A 291 -12.24 -17.37 -14.52
C GLN A 291 -11.91 -18.63 -15.33
N GLU A 292 -10.64 -18.97 -15.51
CA GLU A 292 -10.18 -20.20 -16.18
C GLU A 292 -10.73 -21.44 -15.47
N ARG A 293 -10.61 -21.48 -14.13
CA ARG A 293 -11.17 -22.57 -13.32
C ARG A 293 -12.68 -22.70 -13.48
N LYS A 294 -13.44 -21.59 -13.53
CA LYS A 294 -14.89 -21.62 -13.77
C LYS A 294 -15.25 -22.19 -15.14
N ILE A 295 -14.48 -21.86 -16.18
CA ILE A 295 -14.68 -22.41 -17.53
C ILE A 295 -14.42 -23.93 -17.54
N THR A 296 -13.31 -24.39 -16.94
CA THR A 296 -12.97 -25.82 -16.89
C THR A 296 -13.94 -26.61 -16.01
N SER A 297 -14.38 -26.05 -14.88
CA SER A 297 -15.26 -26.71 -13.90
C SER A 297 -16.75 -26.59 -14.21
N ALA A 298 -17.17 -25.83 -15.22
CA ALA A 298 -18.55 -25.78 -15.70
C ALA A 298 -19.10 -27.17 -16.16
N THR A 299 -18.22 -28.17 -16.29
CA THR A 299 -18.57 -29.58 -16.57
C THR A 299 -18.75 -30.44 -15.32
N ALA A 300 -18.38 -29.98 -14.12
CA ALA A 300 -18.49 -30.72 -12.86
C ALA A 300 -18.74 -29.79 -11.65
N THR A 301 -20.02 -29.64 -11.28
CA THR A 301 -20.51 -29.15 -9.97
C THR A 301 -19.99 -27.79 -9.46
N GLY A 302 -20.71 -26.71 -9.80
CA GLY A 302 -20.97 -25.54 -8.94
C GLY A 302 -19.82 -24.58 -8.64
N ASP A 303 -20.09 -23.28 -8.84
CA ASP A 303 -19.24 -22.13 -8.47
C ASP A 303 -19.02 -22.05 -6.94
N LYS A 304 -18.15 -22.92 -6.40
CA LYS A 304 -17.81 -22.94 -4.98
C LYS A 304 -16.44 -22.28 -4.77
N LEU A 305 -16.43 -21.29 -3.87
CA LEU A 305 -15.22 -20.67 -3.36
C LEU A 305 -14.27 -21.74 -2.80
N ASP A 306 -13.02 -21.70 -3.22
CA ASP A 306 -11.96 -22.53 -2.68
C ASP A 306 -11.41 -21.89 -1.40
N LYS A 307 -11.98 -22.28 -0.26
CA LYS A 307 -11.53 -21.84 1.07
C LYS A 307 -10.08 -22.23 1.36
N SER A 308 -9.51 -23.25 0.71
CA SER A 308 -8.11 -23.62 0.91
C SER A 308 -7.14 -22.59 0.32
N ARG A 309 -7.63 -21.73 -0.59
CA ARG A 309 -6.89 -20.62 -1.22
C ARG A 309 -7.32 -19.24 -0.74
N ASP A 310 -8.15 -19.19 0.30
CA ASP A 310 -8.70 -17.95 0.85
C ASP A 310 -9.50 -17.13 -0.18
N GLU A 311 -10.23 -17.78 -1.09
CA GLU A 311 -11.01 -17.09 -2.13
C GLU A 311 -12.15 -16.21 -1.59
N ASP A 312 -12.52 -16.39 -0.32
CA ASP A 312 -13.43 -15.52 0.43
C ASP A 312 -12.82 -14.17 0.86
N ILE A 313 -11.50 -13.99 0.74
CA ILE A 313 -10.84 -12.69 0.96
C ILE A 313 -10.97 -11.83 -0.30
N GLU A 314 -11.71 -10.73 -0.23
CA GLU A 314 -11.84 -9.78 -1.34
C GLU A 314 -10.56 -8.96 -1.54
N LEU A 315 -10.00 -8.99 -2.76
CA LEU A 315 -8.82 -8.20 -3.15
C LEU A 315 -9.24 -6.86 -3.77
N VAL A 316 -9.38 -5.83 -2.92
CA VAL A 316 -9.66 -4.46 -3.38
C VAL A 316 -8.39 -3.76 -3.86
N VAL A 317 -8.47 -2.87 -4.84
CA VAL A 317 -7.29 -2.13 -5.32
C VAL A 317 -7.15 -0.81 -4.56
N PRO A 318 -6.06 -0.59 -3.79
CA PRO A 318 -5.84 0.67 -3.10
C PRO A 318 -5.83 1.88 -4.05
N PRO A 319 -6.39 3.04 -3.65
CA PRO A 319 -6.45 4.26 -4.47
C PRO A 319 -5.12 5.05 -4.47
N VAL A 320 -3.98 4.36 -4.36
CA VAL A 320 -2.63 4.97 -4.37
C VAL A 320 -1.92 4.63 -5.68
N PHE A 321 -0.97 5.45 -6.12
CA PHE A 321 -0.18 5.19 -7.33
C PHE A 321 -0.99 4.84 -8.58
N ASP A 322 -2.02 5.65 -8.87
CA ASP A 322 -2.94 5.40 -9.99
C ASP A 322 -3.56 4.00 -9.93
N LYS A 323 -4.22 3.70 -8.81
CA LYS A 323 -4.79 2.38 -8.51
C LYS A 323 -3.75 1.25 -8.61
N CYS A 324 -2.59 1.49 -8.01
CA CYS A 324 -1.48 0.55 -7.93
C CYS A 324 -0.90 0.16 -9.31
N THR A 325 -1.04 1.02 -10.33
CA THR A 325 -0.52 0.77 -11.69
C THR A 325 0.67 1.66 -12.05
N ARG A 326 1.08 2.56 -11.15
CA ARG A 326 2.19 3.46 -11.40
C ARG A 326 3.40 3.11 -10.54
N VAL A 327 4.51 2.81 -11.20
CA VAL A 327 5.83 2.69 -10.57
C VAL A 327 6.50 4.06 -10.56
N LEU A 328 6.97 4.51 -9.40
CA LEU A 328 7.67 5.80 -9.24
C LEU A 328 9.17 5.61 -9.39
N ASP A 329 9.86 6.52 -10.08
CA ASP A 329 11.32 6.49 -10.16
C ASP A 329 11.97 7.02 -8.88
N ALA A 330 13.00 6.32 -8.38
CA ALA A 330 13.66 6.68 -7.12
C ALA A 330 14.44 8.00 -7.19
N LYS A 331 15.00 8.35 -8.36
CA LYS A 331 15.72 9.62 -8.56
C LYS A 331 14.73 10.78 -8.67
N GLU A 332 13.59 10.58 -9.32
CA GLU A 332 12.50 11.57 -9.34
C GLU A 332 11.98 11.83 -7.92
N GLN A 333 11.79 10.78 -7.12
CA GLN A 333 11.41 10.90 -5.71
C GLN A 333 12.44 11.71 -4.90
N LEU A 334 13.73 11.41 -5.05
CA LEU A 334 14.80 12.12 -4.36
C LEU A 334 14.78 13.61 -4.72
N ALA A 335 14.77 13.92 -6.02
CA ALA A 335 14.77 15.30 -6.50
C ALA A 335 13.53 16.07 -6.02
N ALA A 336 12.37 15.42 -5.99
CA ALA A 336 11.16 15.99 -5.44
C ALA A 336 11.28 16.30 -3.94
N ARG A 337 11.76 15.34 -3.13
CA ARG A 337 11.97 15.55 -1.70
C ARG A 337 12.93 16.72 -1.44
N ASP A 338 13.98 16.84 -2.23
CA ASP A 338 14.96 17.91 -2.03
C ASP A 338 14.36 19.29 -2.38
N LEU A 339 13.57 19.40 -3.46
CA LEU A 339 12.80 20.61 -3.78
C LEU A 339 11.80 20.98 -2.67
N TYR A 340 11.14 19.99 -2.06
CA TYR A 340 10.30 20.25 -0.88
C TYR A 340 11.10 20.85 0.25
N TRP A 341 12.21 20.19 0.56
CA TRP A 341 12.96 20.47 1.75
C TRP A 341 13.56 21.86 1.68
N GLU A 342 13.99 22.26 0.49
CA GLU A 342 14.40 23.62 0.17
C GLU A 342 13.27 24.63 0.42
N ALA A 343 12.06 24.35 -0.08
CA ALA A 343 10.89 25.19 0.13
C ALA A 343 10.52 25.35 1.62
N VAL A 344 10.52 24.25 2.39
CA VAL A 344 10.15 24.24 3.82
C VAL A 344 11.20 24.93 4.67
N CYS A 345 12.48 24.71 4.38
CA CYS A 345 13.57 25.27 5.18
C CYS A 345 13.88 26.73 4.82
N GLY A 346 13.24 27.29 3.78
CA GLY A 346 13.56 28.62 3.26
C GLY A 346 15.03 28.75 2.85
N MET A 347 15.68 27.62 2.49
CA MET A 347 17.08 27.57 2.13
C MET A 347 17.27 28.10 0.70
N SER A 348 16.91 29.37 0.46
CA SER A 348 17.65 30.10 -0.56
C SER A 348 19.10 30.14 -0.06
N SER A 349 20.04 29.69 -0.87
CA SER A 349 21.46 29.87 -0.63
C SER A 349 21.76 31.37 -0.47
N SER A 350 21.69 31.86 0.76
CA SER A 350 22.03 33.21 1.15
C SER A 350 22.50 33.15 2.60
N SER A 351 23.66 32.53 2.79
CA SER A 351 24.52 32.82 3.92
C SER A 351 24.58 34.35 4.12
N LYS A 352 24.04 34.81 5.26
CA LYS A 352 23.92 36.22 5.71
C LYS A 352 22.97 37.10 4.89
N ARG A 353 21.70 37.19 5.30
CA ARG A 353 20.96 38.45 5.20
C ARG A 353 20.60 38.89 6.61
N GLU A 354 21.19 39.98 7.07
CA GLU A 354 20.67 40.73 8.21
C GLU A 354 19.21 41.09 7.92
N ILE A 355 18.37 41.04 8.95
CA ILE A 355 16.95 41.37 8.88
C ILE A 355 16.84 42.86 8.49
N VAL A 356 16.72 43.12 7.20
CA VAL A 356 16.31 44.40 6.65
C VAL A 356 14.96 44.15 5.99
N ASP A 357 13.91 44.69 6.60
CA ASP A 357 12.56 44.70 6.04
C ASP A 357 12.53 45.64 4.82
N ASP A 358 12.79 45.08 3.64
CA ASP A 358 12.90 45.83 2.38
C ASP A 358 11.79 45.51 1.36
N GLY A 359 10.72 44.84 1.79
CA GLY A 359 9.57 44.54 0.93
C GLY A 359 9.75 43.36 -0.03
N ARG A 360 10.80 42.54 0.13
CA ARG A 360 11.05 41.31 -0.67
C ARG A 360 10.18 40.08 -0.32
N GLY A 361 9.22 40.21 0.59
CA GLY A 361 8.37 39.08 1.02
C GLY A 361 7.59 38.40 -0.11
N ALA A 362 7.16 39.16 -1.13
CA ALA A 362 6.44 38.61 -2.28
C ALA A 362 7.33 37.77 -3.22
N ASP A 363 8.62 38.10 -3.33
CA ASP A 363 9.58 37.36 -4.16
C ASP A 363 9.94 36.00 -3.54
N ASP A 364 10.00 35.94 -2.20
CA ASP A 364 10.27 34.71 -1.45
C ASP A 364 9.04 33.75 -1.45
N GLU A 365 7.82 34.29 -1.45
CA GLU A 365 6.58 33.52 -1.61
C GLU A 365 6.47 32.89 -3.01
N GLU A 366 6.75 33.67 -4.07
CA GLU A 366 6.73 33.16 -5.45
C GLU A 366 7.80 32.08 -5.66
N ALA A 367 9.02 32.28 -5.14
CA ALA A 367 10.08 31.28 -5.20
C ALA A 367 9.69 29.97 -4.50
N THR A 368 9.06 30.07 -3.32
CA THR A 368 8.53 28.92 -2.57
C THR A 368 7.44 28.19 -3.38
N ALA A 369 6.50 28.94 -3.98
CA ALA A 369 5.44 28.38 -4.82
C ALA A 369 6.02 27.66 -6.05
N VAL A 370 7.07 28.20 -6.68
CA VAL A 370 7.77 27.55 -7.81
C VAL A 370 8.43 26.24 -7.38
N LEU A 371 9.10 26.20 -6.23
CA LEU A 371 9.71 24.98 -5.69
C LEU A 371 8.64 23.91 -5.40
N LEU A 372 7.53 24.29 -4.77
CA LEU A 372 6.42 23.37 -4.47
C LEU A 372 5.73 22.88 -5.74
N ARG A 373 5.50 23.74 -6.74
CA ARG A 373 4.96 23.33 -8.05
C ARG A 373 5.90 22.37 -8.77
N SER A 374 7.19 22.70 -8.82
CA SER A 374 8.22 21.87 -9.45
C SER A 374 8.40 20.53 -8.73
N CYS A 375 8.26 20.54 -7.40
CA CYS A 375 8.17 19.33 -6.61
C CYS A 375 6.99 18.50 -7.14
N VAL A 376 5.75 18.98 -7.05
CA VAL A 376 4.53 18.27 -7.51
C VAL A 376 4.60 17.79 -8.97
N GLU A 377 5.21 18.56 -9.88
CA GLU A 377 5.37 18.19 -11.29
C GLU A 377 6.31 17.01 -11.53
N ARG A 378 7.34 16.86 -10.68
CA ARG A 378 8.19 15.64 -10.63
C ARG A 378 7.47 14.47 -9.99
N LYS A 379 6.15 14.62 -9.84
CA LYS A 379 5.17 13.66 -9.37
C LYS A 379 5.47 12.97 -8.02
N PRO A 380 5.96 13.67 -7.00
CA PRO A 380 5.91 13.25 -5.62
C PRO A 380 4.51 13.46 -5.07
N PHE A 381 4.12 12.56 -4.19
CA PHE A 381 3.08 12.87 -3.23
C PHE A 381 3.70 13.55 -2.00
N TYR A 382 3.04 14.61 -1.56
CA TYR A 382 3.18 15.15 -0.22
C TYR A 382 2.25 14.44 0.75
N TRP A 383 2.82 14.09 1.91
CA TRP A 383 2.19 13.92 3.22
C TRP A 383 0.71 13.51 3.19
N GLY A 384 0.43 12.27 2.80
CA GLY A 384 -0.95 11.81 2.70
C GLY A 384 -1.16 10.53 1.91
N ALA A 385 -0.18 9.61 1.93
CA ALA A 385 -0.38 8.25 1.43
C ALA A 385 -1.57 7.54 2.11
N THR A 386 -2.11 8.13 3.18
CA THR A 386 -3.30 7.68 3.90
C THR A 386 -4.64 8.05 3.25
N CYS A 387 -4.71 9.05 2.37
CA CYS A 387 -6.02 9.62 1.95
C CYS A 387 -6.32 9.60 0.43
N GLY A 388 -5.43 9.15 -0.45
CA GLY A 388 -5.74 9.04 -1.89
C GLY A 388 -6.09 10.39 -2.58
N VAL A 389 -5.70 11.52 -2.00
CA VAL A 389 -6.06 12.86 -2.50
C VAL A 389 -4.95 13.44 -3.39
N GLY A 390 -4.71 12.80 -4.53
CA GLY A 390 -3.53 13.10 -5.36
C GLY A 390 -3.67 14.14 -6.45
N SER A 391 -4.86 14.68 -6.72
CA SER A 391 -5.01 15.52 -7.91
C SER A 391 -6.11 16.59 -7.83
N GLY A 392 -6.96 16.59 -6.81
CA GLY A 392 -8.15 17.45 -6.78
C GLY A 392 -8.16 18.59 -5.75
N LEU A 393 -7.20 18.65 -4.82
CA LEU A 393 -7.23 19.63 -3.72
C LEU A 393 -6.50 20.94 -4.02
N PHE A 394 -5.55 20.94 -4.96
CA PHE A 394 -4.89 22.17 -5.42
C PHE A 394 -5.54 22.64 -6.71
N ASP A 395 -6.40 23.64 -6.58
CA ASP A 395 -6.82 24.45 -7.71
C ASP A 395 -5.56 25.12 -8.31
N LYS A 396 -5.10 24.61 -9.45
CA LYS A 396 -3.95 25.15 -10.19
C LYS A 396 -4.15 26.60 -10.63
N SER A 397 -5.37 27.14 -10.53
CA SER A 397 -5.68 28.55 -10.83
C SER A 397 -5.57 29.49 -9.62
N LYS A 398 -5.29 28.96 -8.42
CA LYS A 398 -5.20 29.73 -7.17
C LYS A 398 -3.84 29.68 -6.47
N VAL A 399 -2.81 29.14 -7.12
CA VAL A 399 -1.40 29.23 -6.71
C VAL A 399 -0.62 29.92 -7.80
#